data_AF-A0A497UH90-F1
#
_entry.id   AF-A0A497UH90-F1
#
_cell.length_a   1.000
_cell.length_b   1.000
_cell.length_c   1.000
_cell.angle_alpha   90.00
_cell.angle_beta   90.00
_cell.angle_gamma   90.00
#
_symmetry.space_group_name_H-M   'P 1'
#
loop_
_entity.id
_entity.type
_entity.pdbx_description
1 polymer ?
#
loop_
_entity_poly.entity_id
_entity_poly.type
_entity_poly.pdbx_seq_one_letter_code
_entity_poly.pdbx_strand_id
1 'polypeptide(L)'
;MESKNKKKKDFFETFASKVAHATGSTAAFLIAFAIVVTWGICGPVFNYSETWQLVINTGTTIITFLMVFLIQKSQNKDSLAMQLKLNELLASSKLASNRLVDIEDLTEDEMLIINRYYSKLNELAKKERALHESHSLDEAKEGHQYKIRLKKPKNSKRSVAKKPQNRKKT
;
A
#
# COMPACT_ATOMS: atom_id res chain seq x y z
N MET A 1 -11.40 -24.03 39.06
CA MET A 1 -10.07 -24.16 38.39
C MET A 1 -9.86 -23.19 37.22
N GLU A 2 -10.86 -22.41 36.78
CA GLU A 2 -10.75 -21.52 35.61
C GLU A 2 -9.90 -20.25 35.80
N SER A 3 -9.83 -19.68 37.01
CA SER A 3 -9.11 -18.40 37.25
C SER A 3 -7.59 -18.52 37.09
N LYS A 4 -7.03 -19.71 37.31
CA LYS A 4 -5.58 -19.97 37.18
C LYS A 4 -5.14 -19.98 35.71
N ASN A 5 -6.06 -20.30 34.79
CA ASN A 5 -5.76 -20.44 33.36
C ASN A 5 -5.78 -19.08 32.64
N LYS A 6 -6.72 -18.18 32.99
CA LYS A 6 -6.71 -16.79 32.51
C LYS A 6 -5.42 -16.05 32.88
N LYS A 7 -5.00 -16.14 34.16
CA LYS A 7 -3.75 -15.50 34.63
C LYS A 7 -2.49 -16.01 33.90
N LYS A 8 -2.42 -17.30 33.56
CA LYS A 8 -1.30 -17.86 32.78
C LYS A 8 -1.30 -17.37 31.34
N LYS A 9 -2.48 -17.26 30.72
CA LYS A 9 -2.65 -16.75 29.36
C LYS A 9 -2.23 -15.28 29.28
N ASP A 10 -2.66 -14.46 30.24
CA ASP A 10 -2.27 -13.05 30.34
C ASP A 10 -0.75 -12.87 30.58
N PHE A 11 -0.14 -13.70 31.43
CA PHE A 11 1.30 -13.64 31.68
C PHE A 11 2.13 -14.05 30.45
N PHE A 12 1.76 -15.15 29.78
CA PHE A 12 2.46 -15.59 28.58
C PHE A 12 2.31 -14.58 27.44
N GLU A 13 1.12 -14.01 27.25
CA GLU A 13 0.91 -12.96 26.24
C GLU A 13 1.69 -11.68 26.56
N THR A 14 1.71 -11.26 27.83
CA THR A 14 2.50 -10.09 28.27
C THR A 14 4.01 -10.33 28.13
N PHE A 15 4.48 -11.53 28.47
CA PHE A 15 5.88 -11.92 28.33
C PHE A 15 6.28 -12.00 26.86
N ALA A 16 5.50 -12.69 26.02
CA ALA A 16 5.75 -12.80 24.58
C ALA A 16 5.76 -11.42 23.90
N SER A 17 4.81 -10.54 24.25
CA SER A 17 4.77 -9.17 23.72
C SER A 17 5.98 -8.35 24.16
N LYS A 18 6.39 -8.43 25.43
CA LYS A 18 7.60 -7.76 25.93
C LYS A 18 8.87 -8.30 25.27
N VAL A 19 8.98 -9.62 25.11
CA VAL A 19 10.12 -10.25 24.44
C VAL A 19 10.17 -9.81 22.99
N ALA A 20 9.06 -9.85 22.25
CA ALA A 20 8.99 -9.39 20.85
C ALA A 20 9.37 -7.91 20.69
N HIS A 21 8.88 -7.04 21.60
CA HIS A 21 9.26 -5.63 21.61
C HIS A 21 10.75 -5.43 21.96
N ALA A 22 11.27 -6.21 22.90
CA ALA A 22 12.66 -6.13 23.30
C ALA A 22 13.59 -6.60 22.18
N THR A 23 13.34 -7.76 21.57
CA THR A 23 14.17 -8.29 20.47
C THR A 23 14.12 -7.42 19.20
N GLY A 24 13.06 -6.65 18.99
CA GLY A 24 12.98 -5.66 17.90
C GLY A 24 13.71 -4.33 18.17
N SER A 25 14.19 -4.08 19.39
CA SER A 25 14.81 -2.80 19.76
C SER A 25 16.31 -2.76 19.43
N THR A 26 16.81 -1.59 19.02
CA THR A 26 18.23 -1.31 18.79
C THR A 26 19.11 -1.66 20.01
N ALA A 27 18.59 -1.48 21.23
CA ALA A 27 19.32 -1.82 22.45
C ALA A 27 19.55 -3.33 22.60
N ALA A 28 18.57 -4.16 22.23
CA ALA A 28 18.72 -5.62 22.30
C ALA A 28 19.72 -6.14 21.27
N PHE A 29 19.75 -5.54 20.07
CA PHE A 29 20.78 -5.85 19.08
C PHE A 29 22.18 -5.55 19.61
N LEU A 30 22.39 -4.39 20.23
CA LEU A 30 23.69 -4.03 20.82
C LEU A 30 24.12 -4.99 21.94
N ILE A 31 23.18 -5.39 22.80
CA ILE A 31 23.43 -6.37 23.87
C ILE A 31 23.78 -7.74 23.28
N ALA A 32 23.00 -8.23 22.30
CA ALA A 32 23.26 -9.49 21.64
C ALA A 32 24.63 -9.49 20.94
N PHE A 33 24.97 -8.39 20.27
CA PHE A 33 26.26 -8.20 19.63
C PHE A 33 27.41 -8.22 20.66
N ALA A 34 27.26 -7.51 21.78
CA ALA A 34 28.25 -7.52 22.86
C ALA A 34 28.45 -8.93 23.44
N ILE A 35 27.38 -9.72 23.59
CA ILE A 35 27.46 -11.12 24.03
C ILE A 35 28.26 -11.96 23.04
N VAL A 36 28.00 -11.83 21.73
CA VAL A 36 28.74 -12.55 20.69
C VAL A 36 30.22 -12.17 20.68
N VAL A 37 30.54 -10.88 20.82
CA VAL A 37 31.93 -10.40 20.90
C VAL A 37 32.61 -10.94 22.16
N THR A 38 31.96 -10.89 23.31
CA THR A 38 32.49 -11.42 24.58
C THR A 38 32.74 -12.93 24.47
N TRP A 39 31.82 -13.68 23.87
CA TRP A 39 32.01 -15.11 23.61
C TRP A 39 33.22 -15.38 22.71
N GLY A 40 33.39 -14.61 21.63
CA GLY A 40 34.56 -14.73 20.76
C GLY A 40 35.89 -14.49 21.49
N ILE A 41 35.93 -13.47 22.36
CA ILE A 41 37.12 -13.14 23.17
C ILE A 41 37.43 -14.22 24.21
N CYS A 42 36.41 -14.93 24.72
CA CYS A 42 36.60 -16.06 25.62
C CYS A 42 37.08 -17.34 24.90
N GLY A 43 36.91 -17.45 23.58
CA GLY A 43 37.30 -18.63 22.79
C GLY A 43 38.77 -19.09 22.92
N PRO A 44 39.77 -18.18 22.90
CA PRO A 44 41.18 -18.52 23.12
C PRO A 44 41.48 -19.20 24.47
N VAL A 45 40.71 -18.88 25.53
CA VAL A 45 40.87 -19.50 26.85
C VAL A 45 40.48 -20.99 26.81
N PHE A 46 39.53 -21.34 25.93
CA PHE A 46 39.03 -22.71 25.75
C PHE A 46 39.62 -23.43 24.53
N ASN A 47 40.69 -22.87 23.92
CA ASN A 47 41.34 -23.39 22.71
C ASN A 47 40.37 -23.67 21.55
N TYR A 48 39.25 -22.94 21.47
CA TYR A 48 38.19 -23.20 20.47
C TYR A 48 37.77 -24.68 20.39
N SER A 49 37.64 -25.35 21.53
CA SER A 49 37.29 -26.77 21.58
C SER A 49 35.99 -27.10 20.84
N GLU A 50 35.85 -28.35 20.42
CA GLU A 50 34.60 -28.87 19.83
C GLU A 50 33.38 -28.62 20.72
N THR A 51 33.54 -28.73 22.05
CA THR A 51 32.49 -28.41 23.03
C THR A 51 32.15 -26.91 23.07
N TRP A 52 33.13 -26.02 22.90
CA TRP A 52 32.93 -24.57 22.87
C TRP A 52 32.09 -24.14 21.65
N GLN A 53 32.39 -24.73 20.48
CA GLN A 53 31.64 -24.49 19.25
C GLN A 53 30.25 -25.14 19.29
N LEU A 54 30.13 -26.35 19.84
CA LEU A 54 28.86 -27.04 20.01
C LEU A 54 27.89 -26.22 20.85
N VAL A 55 28.35 -25.63 21.97
CA VAL A 55 27.49 -24.83 22.86
C VAL A 55 26.84 -23.66 22.13
N ILE A 56 27.57 -22.92 21.28
CA ILE A 56 26.97 -21.78 20.57
C ILE A 56 26.05 -22.21 19.42
N ASN A 57 26.42 -23.26 18.69
CA ASN A 57 25.61 -23.77 17.58
C ASN A 57 24.30 -24.37 18.11
N THR A 58 24.37 -25.17 19.18
CA THR A 58 23.19 -25.75 19.83
C THR A 58 22.37 -24.68 20.55
N GLY A 59 23.00 -23.71 21.21
CA GLY A 59 22.29 -22.62 21.87
C GLY A 59 21.52 -21.73 20.88
N THR A 60 22.18 -21.33 19.80
CA THR A 60 21.59 -20.45 18.78
C THR A 60 20.46 -21.15 18.04
N THR A 61 20.57 -22.45 17.76
CA THR A 61 19.49 -23.22 17.10
C THR A 61 18.24 -23.31 17.99
N ILE A 62 18.39 -23.56 19.29
CA ILE A 62 17.25 -23.53 20.24
C ILE A 62 16.61 -22.14 20.29
N ILE A 63 17.43 -21.09 20.44
CA ILE A 63 16.93 -19.70 20.49
C ILE A 63 16.20 -19.35 19.19
N THR A 64 16.77 -19.71 18.05
CA THR A 64 16.18 -19.46 16.73
C THR A 64 14.86 -20.20 16.56
N PHE A 65 14.80 -21.47 16.97
CA PHE A 65 13.56 -22.25 16.94
C PHE A 65 12.46 -21.57 17.78
N LEU A 66 12.79 -21.15 19.01
CA LEU A 66 11.87 -20.41 19.87
C LEU A 66 11.47 -19.05 19.26
N MET A 67 12.43 -18.34 18.64
CA MET A 67 12.20 -17.04 18.00
C MET A 67 11.19 -17.16 16.85
N VAL A 68 11.28 -18.21 16.02
CA VAL A 68 10.32 -18.44 14.93
C VAL A 68 8.89 -18.55 15.50
N PHE A 69 8.68 -19.34 16.55
CA PHE A 69 7.35 -19.43 17.18
C PHE A 69 6.90 -18.13 17.85
N LEU A 70 7.82 -17.38 18.47
CA LEU A 70 7.51 -16.09 19.08
C LEU A 70 7.12 -15.05 18.04
N ILE A 71 7.85 -14.98 16.92
CA ILE A 71 7.52 -14.11 15.78
C ILE A 71 6.16 -14.50 15.21
N GLN A 72 5.93 -15.79 14.94
CA GLN A 72 4.64 -16.27 14.44
C GLN A 72 3.49 -15.92 15.39
N LYS A 73 3.69 -16.03 16.71
CA LYS A 73 2.68 -15.67 17.71
C LYS A 73 2.40 -14.17 17.76
N SER A 74 3.45 -13.34 17.67
CA SER A 74 3.30 -11.87 17.63
C SER A 74 2.60 -11.42 16.35
N GLN A 75 3.06 -11.94 15.21
CA GLN A 75 2.50 -11.63 13.90
C GLN A 75 1.03 -12.06 13.79
N ASN A 76 0.63 -13.19 14.37
CA ASN A 76 -0.76 -13.64 14.34
C ASN A 76 -1.73 -12.65 15.04
N LYS A 77 -1.28 -11.97 16.10
CA LYS A 77 -2.10 -10.95 16.78
C LYS A 77 -2.13 -9.63 16.00
N ASP A 78 -0.99 -9.24 15.44
CA ASP A 78 -0.88 -7.99 14.67
C ASP A 78 -1.65 -8.07 13.35
N SER A 79 -1.66 -9.25 12.69
CA SER A 79 -2.47 -9.50 11.49
C SER A 79 -3.96 -9.26 11.77
N LEU A 80 -4.50 -9.88 12.82
CA LEU A 80 -5.90 -9.72 13.23
C LEU A 80 -6.25 -8.25 13.54
N ALA A 81 -5.34 -7.53 14.20
CA ALA A 81 -5.56 -6.12 14.52
C ALA A 81 -5.55 -5.22 13.27
N MET A 82 -4.71 -5.53 12.28
CA MET A 82 -4.73 -4.82 10.99
C MET A 82 -6.03 -5.07 10.24
N GLN A 83 -6.48 -6.32 10.20
CA GLN A 83 -7.70 -6.76 9.55
C GLN A 83 -8.92 -6.02 10.12
N LEU A 84 -9.08 -5.99 11.44
CA LEU A 84 -10.15 -5.25 12.11
C LEU A 84 -10.12 -3.74 11.82
N LYS A 85 -8.92 -3.12 11.79
CA LYS A 85 -8.79 -1.69 11.46
C LYS A 85 -9.16 -1.40 10.00
N LEU A 86 -8.79 -2.28 9.07
CA LEU A 86 -9.17 -2.15 7.66
C LEU A 86 -10.67 -2.35 7.47
N ASN A 87 -11.27 -3.31 8.15
CA ASN A 87 -12.71 -3.55 8.10
C ASN A 87 -13.50 -2.35 8.65
N GLU A 88 -13.04 -1.71 9.73
CA GLU A 88 -13.64 -0.47 10.24
C GLU A 88 -13.53 0.70 9.23
N LEU A 89 -12.38 0.85 8.55
CA LEU A 89 -12.21 1.88 7.51
C LEU A 89 -13.06 1.60 6.25
N LEU A 90 -13.21 0.34 5.85
CA LEU A 90 -14.08 -0.06 4.76
C LEU A 90 -15.55 0.15 5.12
N ALA A 91 -15.98 -0.28 6.31
CA ALA A 91 -17.35 -0.12 6.78
C ALA A 91 -17.75 1.37 6.97
N SER A 92 -16.81 2.23 7.40
CA SER A 92 -17.06 3.67 7.57
C SER A 92 -16.98 4.46 6.26
N SER A 93 -16.43 3.89 5.19
CA SER A 93 -16.38 4.52 3.87
C SER A 93 -17.68 4.32 3.10
N LYS A 94 -18.45 5.41 2.90
CA LYS A 94 -19.74 5.43 2.16
C LYS A 94 -19.67 4.92 0.71
N LEU A 95 -18.46 4.75 0.15
CA LEU A 95 -18.19 4.28 -1.22
C LEU A 95 -17.56 2.88 -1.27
N ALA A 96 -17.13 2.33 -0.13
CA ALA A 96 -16.57 0.97 -0.08
C ALA A 96 -17.74 -0.03 -0.06
N SER A 97 -17.72 -0.98 -1.00
CA SER A 97 -18.72 -2.05 -1.03
C SER A 97 -18.50 -2.95 0.19
N ASN A 98 -19.53 -3.15 1.03
CA ASN A 98 -19.52 -4.11 2.16
C ASN A 98 -19.02 -5.52 1.77
N ARG A 99 -18.97 -5.85 0.48
CA ARG A 99 -18.42 -7.11 -0.06
C ARG A 99 -16.91 -7.29 0.17
N LEU A 100 -16.17 -6.25 0.53
CA LEU A 100 -14.73 -6.35 0.85
C LEU A 100 -14.44 -6.41 2.35
N VAL A 101 -15.47 -6.23 3.18
CA VAL A 101 -15.39 -6.40 4.64
C VAL A 101 -15.21 -7.89 4.92
N ASP A 102 -14.25 -8.25 5.76
CA ASP A 102 -13.90 -9.64 6.12
C ASP A 102 -13.43 -10.50 4.92
N ILE A 103 -12.73 -9.89 3.95
CA ILE A 103 -12.24 -10.58 2.74
C ILE A 103 -11.33 -11.79 3.02
N GLU A 104 -10.66 -11.76 4.17
CA GLU A 104 -9.77 -12.79 4.70
C GLU A 104 -10.47 -14.09 5.13
N ASP A 105 -11.77 -14.03 5.44
CA ASP A 105 -12.58 -15.19 5.84
C ASP A 105 -13.28 -15.84 4.64
N LEU A 106 -13.17 -15.25 3.44
CA LEU A 106 -13.75 -15.79 2.22
C LEU A 106 -13.01 -17.05 1.76
N THR A 107 -13.76 -17.96 1.15
CA THR A 107 -13.16 -19.08 0.42
C THR A 107 -12.38 -18.58 -0.80
N GLU A 108 -11.43 -19.39 -1.27
CA GLU A 108 -10.58 -19.03 -2.41
C GLU A 108 -11.41 -18.74 -3.68
N ASP A 109 -12.48 -19.52 -3.90
CA ASP A 109 -13.42 -19.31 -5.01
C ASP A 109 -14.15 -17.96 -4.92
N GLU A 110 -14.57 -17.56 -3.72
CA GLU A 110 -15.22 -16.27 -3.47
C GLU A 110 -14.25 -15.10 -3.69
N MET A 111 -13.00 -15.23 -3.25
CA MET A 111 -11.95 -14.23 -3.48
C MET A 111 -11.67 -14.06 -4.98
N LEU A 112 -11.67 -15.15 -5.77
CA LEU A 112 -11.54 -15.08 -7.24
C LEU A 112 -12.72 -14.37 -7.91
N ILE A 113 -13.94 -14.54 -7.40
CA ILE A 113 -15.12 -13.83 -7.91
C ILE A 113 -15.00 -12.32 -7.65
N ILE A 114 -14.58 -11.93 -6.45
CA ILE A 114 -14.36 -10.52 -6.09
C ILE A 114 -13.24 -9.91 -6.94
N ASN A 115 -12.13 -10.61 -7.10
CA ASN A 115 -11.02 -10.15 -7.94
C ASN A 115 -11.47 -9.93 -9.39
N ARG A 116 -12.21 -10.87 -9.98
CA ARG A 116 -12.76 -10.72 -11.34
C ARG A 116 -13.68 -9.50 -11.47
N TYR A 117 -14.55 -9.27 -10.48
CA TYR A 117 -15.44 -8.11 -10.46
C TYR A 117 -14.67 -6.78 -10.46
N TYR A 118 -13.69 -6.62 -9.55
CA TYR A 118 -12.88 -5.40 -9.48
C TYR A 118 -11.94 -5.23 -10.66
N SER A 119 -11.38 -6.32 -11.19
CA SER A 119 -10.61 -6.31 -12.42
C SER A 119 -11.44 -5.81 -13.60
N LYS A 120 -12.71 -6.24 -13.70
CA LYS A 120 -13.63 -5.76 -14.73
C LYS A 120 -14.00 -4.29 -14.56
N LEU A 121 -14.26 -3.85 -13.32
CA LEU A 121 -14.48 -2.43 -13.01
C LEU A 121 -13.29 -1.55 -13.42
N ASN A 122 -12.06 -1.98 -13.11
CA ASN A 122 -10.86 -1.25 -13.50
C ASN A 122 -10.68 -1.21 -15.02
N GLU A 123 -10.98 -2.31 -15.72
CA GLU A 123 -10.99 -2.36 -17.19
C GLU A 123 -12.00 -1.36 -17.79
N LEU A 124 -13.21 -1.30 -17.24
CA LEU A 124 -14.25 -0.37 -17.66
C LEU A 124 -13.84 1.08 -17.38
N ALA A 125 -13.31 1.39 -16.20
CA ALA A 125 -12.83 2.73 -15.86
C ALA A 125 -11.65 3.18 -16.73
N LYS A 126 -10.74 2.27 -17.09
CA LYS A 126 -9.66 2.55 -18.05
C LYS A 126 -10.19 2.82 -19.45
N LYS A 127 -11.16 2.02 -19.90
CA LYS A 127 -11.84 2.23 -21.20
C LYS A 127 -12.58 3.56 -21.24
N GLU A 128 -13.27 3.93 -20.18
CA GLU A 128 -13.96 5.21 -20.05
C GLU A 128 -12.97 6.39 -20.09
N ARG A 129 -11.86 6.33 -19.35
CA ARG A 129 -10.78 7.35 -19.46
C ARG A 129 -10.22 7.44 -20.87
N ALA A 130 -9.91 6.31 -21.51
CA ALA A 130 -9.39 6.28 -22.87
C ALA A 130 -10.40 6.85 -23.89
N LEU A 131 -11.70 6.60 -23.69
CA LEU A 131 -12.78 7.14 -24.53
C LEU A 131 -12.93 8.66 -24.34
N HIS A 132 -12.83 9.15 -23.11
CA HIS A 132 -12.81 10.59 -22.80
C HIS A 132 -11.58 11.31 -23.39
N GLU A 133 -10.44 10.63 -23.51
CA GLU A 133 -9.23 11.17 -24.14
C GLU A 133 -9.41 11.41 -25.65
N SER A 134 -10.13 10.53 -26.35
CA SER A 134 -10.45 10.73 -27.78
C SER A 134 -11.38 11.91 -28.03
N HIS A 135 -12.41 12.11 -27.20
CA HIS A 135 -13.29 13.27 -27.33
C HIS A 135 -12.59 14.58 -26.97
N SER A 136 -11.70 14.58 -25.96
CA SER A 136 -10.93 15.77 -25.57
C SER A 136 -9.93 16.22 -26.65
N LEU A 137 -9.37 15.31 -27.46
CA LEU A 137 -8.44 15.67 -28.54
C LEU A 137 -9.17 16.29 -29.74
N ASP A 138 -10.31 15.74 -30.12
CA ASP A 138 -11.09 16.28 -31.25
C ASP A 138 -11.81 17.58 -30.87
N GLU A 139 -12.31 17.70 -29.64
CA GLU A 139 -12.89 18.94 -29.10
C GLU A 139 -11.82 20.04 -28.90
N ALA A 140 -10.58 19.68 -28.52
CA ALA A 140 -9.44 20.60 -28.48
C ALA A 140 -9.00 21.06 -29.87
N LYS A 141 -9.02 20.18 -30.89
CA LYS A 141 -8.74 20.55 -32.29
C LYS A 141 -9.80 21.49 -32.84
N GLU A 142 -11.08 21.23 -32.58
CA GLU A 142 -12.19 22.08 -33.01
C GLU A 142 -12.11 23.48 -32.38
N GLY A 143 -11.88 23.56 -31.06
CA GLY A 143 -11.68 24.83 -30.36
C GLY A 143 -10.45 25.60 -30.84
N HIS A 144 -9.35 24.91 -31.17
CA HIS A 144 -8.14 25.53 -31.72
C HIS A 144 -8.35 26.06 -33.14
N GLN A 145 -9.01 25.27 -34.01
CA GLN A 145 -9.34 25.72 -35.36
C GLN A 145 -10.35 26.87 -35.38
N TYR A 146 -11.30 26.88 -34.45
CA TYR A 146 -12.23 28.00 -34.26
C TYR A 146 -11.48 29.29 -33.88
N LYS A 147 -10.54 29.22 -32.92
CA LYS A 147 -9.69 30.36 -32.53
C LYS A 147 -8.77 30.83 -33.66
N ILE A 148 -8.20 29.93 -34.45
CA ILE A 148 -7.38 30.29 -35.63
C ILE A 148 -8.23 30.96 -36.72
N ARG A 149 -9.46 30.49 -36.97
CA ARG A 149 -10.38 31.13 -37.92
C ARG A 149 -10.77 32.54 -37.48
N LEU A 150 -10.99 32.76 -36.19
CA LEU A 150 -11.32 34.08 -35.63
C LEU A 150 -10.12 35.05 -35.64
N LYS A 151 -8.88 34.54 -35.53
CA LYS A 151 -7.67 35.38 -35.54
C LYS A 151 -7.18 35.80 -36.93
N LYS A 152 -7.76 35.31 -38.03
CA LYS A 152 -7.38 35.78 -39.38
C LYS A 152 -7.86 37.23 -39.57
N PRO A 153 -6.96 38.21 -39.80
CA PRO A 153 -7.38 39.58 -40.06
C PRO A 153 -8.14 39.61 -41.38
N LYS A 154 -9.39 40.11 -41.33
CA LYS A 154 -10.21 40.39 -42.50
C LYS A 154 -9.54 41.54 -43.25
N ASN A 155 -8.67 41.22 -44.21
CA ASN A 155 -7.94 42.23 -44.97
C ASN A 155 -8.97 43.09 -45.72
N SER A 156 -9.14 44.31 -45.23
CA SER A 156 -9.99 45.35 -45.78
C SER A 156 -9.41 45.79 -47.12
N LYS A 157 -10.11 45.47 -48.21
CA LYS A 157 -10.13 46.35 -49.38
C LYS A 157 -11.51 46.97 -49.48
N ARG A 158 -11.63 48.14 -48.85
CA ARG A 158 -12.57 49.20 -49.23
C ARG A 158 -12.51 49.39 -50.75
N SER A 159 -13.65 49.24 -51.43
CA SER A 159 -13.98 50.11 -52.57
C SER A 159 -15.37 50.68 -52.31
N VAL A 160 -15.40 51.91 -51.79
CA VAL A 160 -16.62 52.73 -51.70
C VAL A 160 -16.26 54.14 -52.11
N ALA A 161 -16.73 54.56 -53.29
CA ALA A 161 -17.17 55.90 -53.67
C ALA A 161 -17.56 55.83 -55.16
N LYS A 162 -18.74 56.23 -55.65
CA LYS A 162 -19.59 57.37 -55.31
C LYS A 162 -21.08 57.05 -55.57
N LYS A 163 -21.97 57.67 -54.79
CA LYS A 163 -23.41 57.82 -55.06
C LYS A 163 -23.70 59.29 -55.45
N PRO A 164 -24.92 59.66 -55.87
CA PRO A 164 -25.27 60.14 -57.20
C PRO A 164 -25.45 61.67 -57.26
N GLN A 165 -25.46 62.27 -58.46
CA GLN A 165 -25.92 63.65 -58.61
C GLN A 165 -26.92 63.77 -59.77
N ASN A 166 -28.13 64.12 -59.35
CA ASN A 166 -29.33 64.39 -60.14
C ASN A 166 -29.15 65.68 -60.96
N ARG A 167 -29.49 65.68 -62.26
CA ARG A 167 -29.78 66.90 -63.00
C ARG A 167 -30.91 66.66 -64.01
N LYS A 168 -32.10 67.17 -63.68
CA LYS A 168 -33.19 67.44 -64.63
C LYS A 168 -32.72 68.48 -65.65
N LYS A 169 -33.04 68.30 -66.94
CA LYS A 169 -33.95 69.16 -67.73
C LYS A 169 -33.87 68.81 -69.22
N THR A 170 -35.07 68.85 -69.83
CA THR A 170 -35.45 69.01 -71.25
C THR A 170 -35.04 67.93 -72.22
#